data_AF-A0A6I7R4C5-F1
#
_entry.id   AF-A0A6I7R4C5-F1
#
_cell.length_a   1.000
_cell.length_b   1.000
_cell.length_c   1.000
_cell.angle_alpha   90.00
_cell.angle_beta   90.00
_cell.angle_gamma   90.00
#
_symmetry.space_group_name_H-M   'P 1'
#
loop_
_entity.id
_entity.type
_entity.pdbx_description
1 polymer ?
#
loop_
_entity_poly.entity_id
_entity_poly.type
_entity_poly.pdbx_seq_one_letter_code
_entity_poly.pdbx_strand_id
1 'polypeptide(L)'
;MKKWLFFLLIFNLLLTACNEEVKKTVVLSTEDKKKIEEFATALLISFNNHEFELIRSSWDNEEFRNKVIQLLRPSEETVFNHLFDKEWSKHILYMNTDLVYRNKFHEGKAFLSNVEHFKSHSEITFSFLYEDYYVDFRKYRVKLINDNPKLVDFYTFKDNNWQSTSIKNAVRLNTTYTIHTKERKQANLYSNKSRDCLMARDTLCALENLYKIPESHQIDLQISTQKINFAFILGEDIFQEVLYKEYLSNQSPFIDYLYYYFQDSSIELKKVYNNLSERTGERALIDSLRTGNYMWY
;
A
#
# COMPACT_ATOMS: atom_id res chain seq x y z
N MET A 1 43.73 10.71 44.93
CA MET A 1 42.77 11.69 44.36
C MET A 1 42.29 11.33 42.94
N LYS A 2 43.16 11.00 41.97
CA LYS A 2 42.75 10.64 40.59
C LYS A 2 41.82 9.41 40.45
N LYS A 3 41.97 8.39 41.31
CA LYS A 3 41.12 7.17 41.26
C LYS A 3 39.65 7.41 41.68
N TRP A 4 39.41 8.38 42.56
CA TRP A 4 38.06 8.73 43.02
C TRP A 4 37.26 9.54 41.99
N LEU A 5 37.95 10.41 41.24
CA LEU A 5 37.35 11.14 40.11
C LEU A 5 36.89 10.20 38.99
N PHE A 6 37.66 9.13 38.72
CA PHE A 6 37.31 8.14 37.70
C PHE A 6 36.07 7.32 38.08
N PHE A 7 35.93 6.94 39.34
CA PHE A 7 34.74 6.27 39.85
C PHE A 7 33.49 7.16 39.81
N LEU A 8 33.62 8.45 40.16
CA LEU A 8 32.54 9.42 40.04
C LEU A 8 32.09 9.65 38.59
N LEU A 9 33.02 9.59 37.63
CA LEU A 9 32.71 9.75 36.21
C LEU A 9 31.98 8.53 35.63
N ILE A 10 32.42 7.32 36.00
CA ILE A 10 31.73 6.06 35.62
C ILE A 10 30.34 5.98 36.26
N PHE A 11 30.20 6.41 37.51
CA PHE A 11 28.91 6.41 38.21
C PHE A 11 27.93 7.43 37.59
N ASN A 12 28.40 8.62 37.20
CA ASN A 12 27.57 9.59 36.46
C ASN A 12 27.21 9.11 35.05
N LEU A 13 28.11 8.41 34.34
CA LEU A 13 27.83 7.81 33.03
C LEU A 13 26.84 6.64 33.11
N LEU A 14 26.83 5.89 34.22
CA LEU A 14 25.87 4.80 34.45
C LEU A 14 24.48 5.31 34.85
N LEU A 15 24.40 6.47 35.52
CA LEU A 15 23.12 7.10 35.88
C LEU A 15 22.41 7.79 34.71
N THR A 16 23.12 8.16 33.64
CA THR A 16 22.53 8.74 32.42
C THR A 16 22.19 7.70 31.36
N ALA A 17 22.58 6.44 31.53
CA ALA A 17 22.40 5.37 30.54
C ALA A 17 21.03 4.65 30.60
N CYS A 18 20.11 5.07 31.49
CA CYS A 18 18.81 4.42 31.63
C CYS A 18 17.68 5.45 31.78
N ASN A 19 17.56 6.33 30.78
CA ASN A 19 16.34 7.07 30.54
C ASN A 19 15.79 6.63 29.18
N GLU A 20 15.41 5.36 29.07
CA GLU A 20 14.44 4.99 28.04
C GLU A 20 13.15 5.72 28.42
N GLU A 21 12.87 6.82 27.73
CA GLU A 21 11.54 7.39 27.72
C GLU A 21 10.59 6.28 27.30
N VAL A 22 9.86 5.72 28.28
CA VAL A 22 8.72 4.87 28.03
C VAL A 22 7.80 5.68 27.14
N LYS A 23 7.81 5.42 25.82
CA LYS A 23 6.94 6.09 24.85
C LYS A 23 5.51 5.88 25.34
N LYS A 24 4.97 6.88 26.05
CA LYS A 24 3.59 6.87 26.52
C LYS A 24 2.73 6.69 25.27
N THR A 25 1.97 5.61 25.22
CA THR A 25 1.00 5.41 24.16
C THR A 25 -0.02 6.55 24.27
N VAL A 26 0.08 7.52 23.37
CA VAL A 26 -0.89 8.62 23.28
C VAL A 26 -2.25 8.00 23.01
N VAL A 27 -3.22 8.26 23.89
CA VAL A 27 -4.60 7.82 23.73
C VAL A 27 -5.39 8.97 23.14
N LEU A 28 -6.05 8.74 22.01
CA LEU A 28 -6.87 9.78 21.36
C LEU A 28 -8.03 10.17 22.26
N SER A 29 -8.07 11.44 22.65
CA SER A 29 -9.19 12.07 23.35
C SER A 29 -10.42 12.20 22.44
N THR A 30 -11.58 12.55 22.99
CA THR A 30 -12.77 12.86 22.18
C THR A 30 -12.53 14.04 21.25
N GLU A 31 -11.80 15.06 21.71
CA GLU A 31 -11.44 16.23 20.91
C GLU A 31 -10.49 15.84 19.77
N ASP A 32 -9.53 14.97 20.05
CA ASP A 32 -8.57 14.47 19.06
C ASP A 32 -9.28 13.74 17.91
N LYS A 33 -10.29 12.93 18.25
CA LYS A 33 -11.11 12.19 17.27
C LYS A 33 -11.86 13.17 16.37
N LYS A 34 -12.48 14.19 16.96
CA LYS A 34 -13.19 15.25 16.22
C LYS A 34 -12.25 16.01 15.26
N LYS A 35 -11.05 16.38 15.71
CA LYS A 35 -10.03 17.00 14.83
C LYS A 35 -9.68 16.12 13.63
N ILE A 36 -9.63 14.80 13.84
CA ILE A 36 -9.35 13.84 12.77
C ILE A 36 -10.55 13.70 11.81
N GLU A 37 -11.78 13.72 12.30
CA GLU A 37 -12.99 13.73 11.46
C GLU A 37 -13.10 15.00 10.60
N GLU A 38 -12.78 16.17 11.18
CA GLU A 38 -12.69 17.44 10.46
C GLU A 38 -11.59 17.38 9.39
N PHE A 39 -10.42 16.82 9.73
CA PHE A 39 -9.35 16.58 8.77
C PHE A 39 -9.74 15.60 7.65
N ALA A 40 -10.50 14.54 7.96
CA ALA A 40 -11.03 13.61 6.96
C ALA A 40 -11.95 14.33 5.96
N THR A 41 -12.78 15.24 6.46
CA THR A 41 -13.66 16.08 5.63
C THR A 41 -12.84 17.04 4.77
N ALA A 42 -11.79 17.65 5.32
CA ALA A 42 -10.88 18.51 4.55
C ALA A 42 -10.15 17.73 3.43
N LEU A 43 -9.69 16.51 3.71
CA LEU A 43 -9.10 15.63 2.71
C LEU A 43 -10.10 15.27 1.61
N LEU A 44 -11.35 14.95 1.96
CA LEU A 44 -12.41 14.69 0.99
C LEU A 44 -12.61 15.87 0.02
N ILE A 45 -12.67 17.08 0.57
CA ILE A 45 -12.79 18.32 -0.23
C ILE A 45 -11.55 18.48 -1.12
N SER A 46 -10.35 18.26 -0.58
CA SER A 46 -9.09 18.31 -1.34
C SER A 46 -9.06 17.33 -2.51
N PHE A 47 -9.53 16.10 -2.33
CA PHE A 47 -9.63 15.12 -3.42
C PHE A 47 -10.56 15.59 -4.54
N ASN A 48 -11.77 16.03 -4.17
CA ASN A 48 -12.79 16.48 -5.13
C ASN A 48 -12.45 17.82 -5.81
N ASN A 49 -11.67 18.68 -5.16
CA ASN A 49 -11.15 19.93 -5.74
C ASN A 49 -9.83 19.74 -6.48
N HIS A 50 -9.26 18.53 -6.49
CA HIS A 50 -7.96 18.23 -7.09
C HIS A 50 -6.79 19.02 -6.49
N GLU A 51 -6.86 19.29 -5.18
CA GLU A 51 -5.84 20.01 -4.42
C GLU A 51 -4.81 19.03 -3.85
N PHE A 52 -3.53 19.30 -4.10
CA PHE A 52 -2.43 18.41 -3.68
C PHE A 52 -1.81 18.81 -2.35
N GLU A 53 -1.92 20.09 -1.97
CA GLU A 53 -1.14 20.67 -0.87
C GLU A 53 -1.52 20.10 0.50
N LEU A 54 -2.80 19.82 0.75
CA LEU A 54 -3.22 19.21 2.01
C LEU A 54 -2.60 17.82 2.19
N ILE A 55 -2.61 16.98 1.15
CA ILE A 55 -2.00 15.63 1.20
C ILE A 55 -0.49 15.73 1.38
N ARG A 56 0.17 16.63 0.65
CA ARG A 56 1.63 16.82 0.73
C ARG A 56 2.07 17.30 2.11
N SER A 57 1.39 18.31 2.64
CA SER A 57 1.76 18.93 3.93
C SER A 57 1.34 18.10 5.15
N SER A 58 0.34 17.22 5.00
CA SER A 58 -0.08 16.30 6.06
C SER A 58 0.70 15.00 6.08
N TRP A 59 1.46 14.66 5.03
CA TRP A 59 2.31 13.47 5.03
C TRP A 59 3.51 13.62 5.97
N ASP A 60 3.63 12.70 6.93
CA ASP A 60 4.75 12.67 7.86
C ASP A 60 5.72 11.53 7.51
N ASN A 61 6.84 11.91 6.89
CA ASN A 61 7.88 10.97 6.47
C ASN A 61 8.57 10.29 7.65
N GLU A 62 8.72 10.98 8.79
CA GLU A 62 9.42 10.46 9.95
C GLU A 62 8.60 9.36 10.62
N GLU A 63 7.31 9.61 10.84
CA GLU A 63 6.41 8.60 11.38
C GLU A 63 6.22 7.41 10.45
N PHE A 64 6.14 7.64 9.14
CA PHE A 64 6.13 6.53 8.17
C PHE A 64 7.43 5.71 8.25
N ARG A 65 8.60 6.38 8.28
CA ARG A 65 9.91 5.72 8.40
C ARG A 65 10.00 4.90 9.68
N ASN A 66 9.61 5.48 10.82
CA ASN A 66 9.59 4.81 12.11
C ASN A 66 8.69 3.57 12.11
N LYS A 67 7.54 3.66 11.44
CA LYS A 67 6.63 2.53 11.28
C LYS A 67 7.26 1.39 10.49
N VAL A 68 7.95 1.69 9.39
CA VAL A 68 8.66 0.66 8.61
C VAL A 68 9.78 0.03 9.44
N ILE A 69 10.60 0.82 10.13
CA ILE A 69 11.71 0.34 10.98
C ILE A 69 11.21 -0.67 12.01
N GLN A 70 10.07 -0.41 12.66
CA GLN A 70 9.47 -1.33 13.63
C GLN A 70 9.10 -2.72 13.06
N LEU A 71 8.98 -2.84 11.74
CA LEU A 71 8.68 -4.10 11.06
C LEU A 71 9.93 -4.84 10.56
N LEU A 72 11.10 -4.19 10.64
CA LEU A 72 12.36 -4.68 10.12
C LEU A 72 13.21 -5.32 11.21
N ARG A 73 14.15 -6.18 10.78
CA ARG A 73 15.26 -6.64 11.60
C ARG A 73 16.36 -5.56 11.61
N PRO A 74 17.22 -5.50 12.66
CA PRO A 74 18.29 -4.50 12.71
C PRO A 74 19.22 -4.49 11.47
N SER A 75 19.48 -5.67 10.87
CA SER A 75 20.27 -5.79 9.65
C SER A 75 19.59 -5.20 8.40
N GLU A 76 18.25 -5.13 8.40
CA GLU A 76 17.45 -4.61 7.29
C GLU A 76 17.31 -3.07 7.36
N GLU A 77 17.41 -2.47 8.56
CA GLU A 77 17.23 -1.03 8.78
C GLU A 77 18.22 -0.16 8.01
N THR A 78 19.50 -0.57 7.94
CA THR A 78 20.53 0.22 7.22
C THR A 78 20.23 0.30 5.73
N VAL A 79 19.78 -0.81 5.13
CA VAL A 79 19.38 -0.86 3.72
C VAL A 79 18.13 -0.03 3.49
N PHE A 80 17.14 -0.15 4.37
CA PHE A 80 15.93 0.65 4.32
C PHE A 80 16.25 2.15 4.37
N ASN A 81 17.02 2.59 5.36
CA ASN A 81 17.38 3.99 5.53
C ASN A 81 18.05 4.57 4.27
N HIS A 82 19.00 3.83 3.70
CA HIS A 82 19.66 4.24 2.45
C HIS A 82 18.66 4.39 1.29
N LEU A 83 17.78 3.41 1.07
CA LEU A 83 16.80 3.43 -0.03
C LEU A 83 15.70 4.49 0.20
N PHE A 84 15.28 4.69 1.44
CA PHE A 84 14.28 5.68 1.81
C PHE A 84 14.74 7.10 1.53
N ASP A 85 15.97 7.43 1.94
CA ASP A 85 16.54 8.77 1.76
C ASP A 85 16.89 9.03 0.28
N LYS A 86 17.29 7.98 -0.47
CA LYS A 86 17.66 8.11 -1.88
C LYS A 86 16.46 8.22 -2.83
N GLU A 87 15.43 7.40 -2.65
CA GLU A 87 14.36 7.24 -3.64
C GLU A 87 12.96 7.05 -3.04
N TRP A 88 12.78 6.22 -2.01
CA TRP A 88 11.42 5.81 -1.62
C TRP A 88 10.59 6.91 -0.99
N SER A 89 11.17 7.81 -0.20
CA SER A 89 10.42 8.93 0.40
C SER A 89 9.65 9.75 -0.65
N LYS A 90 10.31 10.09 -1.76
CA LYS A 90 9.69 10.79 -2.89
C LYS A 90 8.67 9.93 -3.62
N HIS A 91 9.00 8.66 -3.86
CA HIS A 91 8.10 7.74 -4.55
C HIS A 91 6.80 7.50 -3.76
N ILE A 92 6.89 7.33 -2.44
CA ILE A 92 5.74 7.13 -1.55
C ILE A 92 4.86 8.39 -1.53
N LEU A 93 5.47 9.57 -1.44
CA LEU A 93 4.73 10.83 -1.53
C LEU A 93 4.03 10.95 -2.90
N TYR A 94 4.72 10.59 -3.98
CA TYR A 94 4.13 10.56 -5.32
C TYR A 94 2.93 9.61 -5.37
N MET A 95 3.05 8.37 -4.90
CA MET A 95 1.94 7.41 -4.83
C MET A 95 0.75 7.93 -4.02
N ASN A 96 1.00 8.74 -2.99
CA ASN A 96 -0.06 9.38 -2.21
C ASN A 96 -0.77 10.47 -3.02
N THR A 97 -0.03 11.29 -3.76
CA THR A 97 -0.59 12.33 -4.63
C THR A 97 -1.15 11.82 -5.95
N ASP A 98 -0.75 10.63 -6.41
CA ASP A 98 -1.21 10.00 -7.65
C ASP A 98 -2.72 9.78 -7.64
N LEU A 99 -3.31 9.53 -6.47
CA LEU A 99 -4.75 9.41 -6.31
C LEU A 99 -5.50 10.70 -6.68
N VAL A 100 -4.95 11.86 -6.38
CA VAL A 100 -5.50 13.17 -6.78
C VAL A 100 -5.37 13.35 -8.29
N TYR A 101 -4.24 12.93 -8.88
CA TYR A 101 -4.06 12.95 -10.33
C TYR A 101 -5.10 12.07 -11.01
N ARG A 102 -5.27 10.82 -10.57
CA ARG A 102 -6.29 9.91 -11.12
C ARG A 102 -7.70 10.50 -10.97
N ASN A 103 -8.02 11.05 -9.80
CA ASN A 103 -9.31 11.72 -9.60
C ASN A 103 -9.53 12.86 -10.58
N LYS A 104 -8.51 13.69 -10.82
CA LYS A 104 -8.59 14.77 -11.80
C LYS A 104 -8.73 14.30 -13.24
N PHE A 105 -7.95 13.31 -13.65
CA PHE A 105 -7.87 12.88 -15.06
C PHE A 105 -9.05 12.02 -15.49
N HIS A 106 -9.67 11.29 -14.57
CA HIS A 106 -10.80 10.41 -14.84
C HIS A 106 -12.14 10.99 -14.33
N GLU A 107 -12.20 12.32 -14.16
CA GLU A 107 -13.37 13.05 -13.64
C GLU A 107 -13.98 12.40 -12.39
N GLY A 108 -13.11 11.93 -11.53
CA GLY A 108 -13.45 11.09 -10.39
C GLY A 108 -14.11 11.87 -9.26
N LYS A 109 -14.90 11.15 -8.49
CA LYS A 109 -15.59 11.64 -7.30
C LYS A 109 -15.16 10.82 -6.10
N ALA A 110 -14.62 11.49 -5.09
CA ALA A 110 -14.24 10.89 -3.82
C ALA A 110 -15.40 10.95 -2.83
N PHE A 111 -15.50 9.91 -1.99
CA PHE A 111 -16.46 9.78 -0.90
C PHE A 111 -15.71 9.41 0.37
N LEU A 112 -16.08 10.03 1.50
CA LEU A 112 -15.62 9.60 2.81
C LEU A 112 -16.53 8.46 3.28
N SER A 113 -16.00 7.23 3.30
CA SER A 113 -16.78 6.03 3.59
C SER A 113 -16.79 5.68 5.07
N ASN A 114 -15.65 5.79 5.75
CA ASN A 114 -15.55 5.45 7.17
C ASN A 114 -14.38 6.17 7.86
N VAL A 115 -14.54 6.47 9.15
CA VAL A 115 -13.47 6.88 10.06
C VAL A 115 -13.50 5.96 11.28
N GLU A 116 -12.49 5.11 11.41
CA GLU A 116 -12.36 4.20 12.55
C GLU A 116 -11.31 4.70 13.53
N HIS A 117 -11.66 4.76 14.81
CA HIS A 117 -10.76 5.25 15.85
C HIS A 117 -10.16 4.12 16.68
N PHE A 118 -8.83 4.08 16.71
CA PHE A 118 -8.05 3.21 17.59
C PHE A 118 -7.49 4.00 18.77
N LYS A 119 -6.84 3.29 19.69
CA LYS A 119 -6.24 3.91 20.87
C LYS A 119 -5.29 5.05 20.51
N SER A 120 -4.41 4.86 19.52
CA SER A 120 -3.29 5.79 19.22
C SER A 120 -3.30 6.40 17.82
N HIS A 121 -4.32 6.09 17.02
CA HIS A 121 -4.43 6.53 15.63
C HIS A 121 -5.88 6.36 15.17
N SER A 122 -6.20 6.92 14.02
CA SER A 122 -7.45 6.64 13.30
C SER A 122 -7.14 6.10 11.91
N GLU A 123 -8.11 5.44 11.31
CA GLU A 123 -8.06 5.02 9.92
C GLU A 123 -9.23 5.63 9.15
N ILE A 124 -8.91 6.38 8.09
CA ILE A 124 -9.88 7.05 7.24
C ILE A 124 -9.97 6.27 5.93
N THR A 125 -11.16 5.79 5.58
CA THR A 125 -11.41 5.10 4.32
C THR A 125 -12.14 6.01 3.36
N PHE A 126 -11.57 6.18 2.17
CA PHE A 126 -12.18 6.85 1.04
C PHE A 126 -12.50 5.85 -0.06
N SER A 127 -13.61 6.11 -0.74
CA SER A 127 -13.97 5.44 -1.98
C SER A 127 -13.93 6.43 -3.12
N PHE A 128 -13.48 5.99 -4.29
CA PHE A 128 -13.36 6.80 -5.49
C PHE A 128 -14.19 6.17 -6.59
N LEU A 129 -14.99 6.98 -7.25
CA LEU A 129 -15.78 6.60 -8.41
C LEU A 129 -15.28 7.39 -9.61
N TYR A 130 -14.93 6.72 -10.70
CA TYR A 130 -14.43 7.33 -11.93
C TYR A 130 -15.47 7.22 -13.05
N GLU A 131 -15.47 8.18 -13.98
CA GLU A 131 -16.43 8.17 -15.10
C GLU A 131 -16.21 7.00 -16.07
N ASP A 132 -14.99 6.47 -16.14
CA ASP A 132 -14.65 5.27 -16.93
C ASP A 132 -15.20 3.96 -16.31
N TYR A 133 -16.21 4.06 -15.45
CA TYR A 133 -16.85 2.96 -14.74
C TYR A 133 -15.93 2.18 -13.79
N TYR A 134 -14.94 2.83 -13.20
CA TYR A 134 -14.04 2.20 -12.20
C TYR A 134 -14.30 2.69 -10.78
N VAL A 135 -14.05 1.80 -9.82
CA VAL A 135 -14.04 2.12 -8.39
C VAL A 135 -12.69 1.75 -7.79
N ASP A 136 -12.15 2.63 -6.94
CA ASP A 136 -10.98 2.36 -6.09
C ASP A 136 -11.30 2.67 -4.63
N PHE A 137 -10.63 1.98 -3.72
CA PHE A 137 -10.75 2.17 -2.28
C PHE A 137 -9.37 2.42 -1.69
N ARG A 138 -9.25 3.50 -0.90
CA ARG A 138 -8.02 3.87 -0.21
C ARG A 138 -8.28 4.06 1.26
N LYS A 139 -7.43 3.49 2.10
CA LYS A 139 -7.47 3.73 3.54
C LYS A 139 -6.19 4.42 3.99
N TYR A 140 -6.31 5.45 4.81
CA TYR A 140 -5.21 6.22 5.36
C TYR A 140 -5.12 6.00 6.86
N ARG A 141 -3.90 5.86 7.37
CA ARG A 141 -3.66 5.91 8.80
C ARG A 141 -3.29 7.33 9.21
N VAL A 142 -3.97 7.84 10.23
CA VAL A 142 -3.79 9.20 10.73
C VAL A 142 -3.39 9.19 12.21
N LYS A 143 -2.39 9.99 12.56
CA LYS A 143 -1.99 10.26 13.95
C LYS A 143 -2.05 11.74 14.23
N LEU A 144 -2.22 12.10 15.50
CA LEU A 144 -1.93 13.47 15.96
C LEU A 144 -0.45 13.59 16.27
N ILE A 145 0.21 14.54 15.62
CA ILE A 145 1.62 14.90 15.84
C ILE A 145 1.66 16.39 16.10
N ASN A 146 2.13 16.80 17.28
CA ASN A 146 2.09 18.20 17.72
C ASN A 146 0.70 18.83 17.55
N ASP A 147 -0.33 18.12 18.02
CA ASP A 147 -1.75 18.51 17.94
C ASP A 147 -2.33 18.65 16.50
N ASN A 148 -1.59 18.22 15.48
CA ASN A 148 -2.03 18.27 14.09
C ASN A 148 -2.25 16.86 13.52
N PRO A 149 -3.37 16.60 12.83
CA PRO A 149 -3.56 15.35 12.08
C PRO A 149 -2.53 15.20 10.97
N LYS A 150 -1.87 14.04 10.93
CA LYS A 150 -0.86 13.68 9.92
C LYS A 150 -1.13 12.31 9.34
N LEU A 151 -0.99 12.20 8.02
CA LEU A 151 -0.98 10.95 7.28
C LEU A 151 0.35 10.23 7.53
N VAL A 152 0.30 9.01 8.04
CA VAL A 152 1.51 8.25 8.44
C VAL A 152 1.63 6.88 7.76
N ASP A 153 0.60 6.45 7.04
CA ASP A 153 0.59 5.26 6.19
C ASP A 153 -0.66 5.29 5.29
N PHE A 154 -0.66 4.48 4.24
CA PHE A 154 -1.85 4.22 3.45
C PHE A 154 -1.94 2.75 3.04
N TYR A 155 -3.15 2.32 2.76
CA TYR A 155 -3.52 0.95 2.47
C TYR A 155 -4.29 0.91 1.16
N THR A 156 -3.91 -0.03 0.30
CA THR A 156 -4.58 -0.28 -0.97
C THR A 156 -5.43 -1.54 -0.81
N PHE A 157 -6.72 -1.46 -1.13
CA PHE A 157 -7.57 -2.64 -1.06
C PHE A 157 -7.20 -3.65 -2.16
N LYS A 158 -6.76 -3.14 -3.31
CA LYS A 158 -6.27 -3.95 -4.42
C LYS A 158 -5.17 -4.89 -3.96
N ASP A 159 -4.06 -4.35 -3.42
CA ASP A 159 -2.91 -5.17 -2.97
C ASP A 159 -3.14 -5.82 -1.61
N ASN A 160 -4.28 -5.54 -0.99
CA ASN A 160 -4.67 -6.00 0.34
C ASN A 160 -3.61 -5.70 1.42
N ASN A 161 -2.90 -4.57 1.32
CA ASN A 161 -1.72 -4.32 2.15
C ASN A 161 -1.49 -2.84 2.50
N TRP A 162 -0.85 -2.62 3.64
CA TRP A 162 -0.30 -1.31 4.03
C TRP A 162 1.00 -1.04 3.28
N GLN A 163 1.23 0.21 2.87
CA GLN A 163 2.44 0.58 2.17
C GLN A 163 3.69 0.31 3.00
N SER A 164 3.64 0.52 4.33
CA SER A 164 4.76 0.16 5.21
C SER A 164 5.12 -1.33 5.16
N THR A 165 4.13 -2.21 5.00
CA THR A 165 4.34 -3.65 4.85
C THR A 165 4.91 -3.99 3.47
N SER A 166 4.44 -3.34 2.39
CA SER A 166 5.01 -3.52 1.04
C SER A 166 6.49 -3.11 1.00
N ILE A 167 6.82 -1.97 1.61
CA ILE A 167 8.22 -1.53 1.76
C ILE A 167 9.05 -2.53 2.57
N LYS A 168 8.52 -3.02 3.70
CA LYS A 168 9.18 -4.08 4.49
C LYS A 168 9.48 -5.33 3.65
N ASN A 169 8.51 -5.79 2.85
CA ASN A 169 8.70 -6.94 1.97
C ASN A 169 9.77 -6.66 0.91
N ALA A 170 9.78 -5.47 0.30
CA ALA A 170 10.80 -5.05 -0.65
C ALA A 170 12.21 -4.99 -0.02
N VAL A 171 12.36 -4.46 1.20
CA VAL A 171 13.64 -4.47 1.94
C VAL A 171 14.10 -5.90 2.19
N ARG A 172 13.20 -6.76 2.67
CA ARG A 172 13.52 -8.16 2.95
C ARG A 172 13.93 -8.92 1.69
N LEU A 173 13.29 -8.64 0.56
CA LEU A 173 13.69 -9.19 -0.74
C LEU A 173 15.11 -8.76 -1.11
N ASN A 174 15.42 -7.47 -1.02
CA ASN A 174 16.73 -6.92 -1.40
C ASN A 174 17.87 -7.33 -0.45
N THR A 175 17.56 -7.59 0.81
CA THR A 175 18.54 -8.08 1.80
C THR A 175 18.77 -9.59 1.69
N THR A 176 17.75 -10.37 1.34
CA THR A 176 17.85 -11.83 1.16
C THR A 176 18.49 -12.19 -0.18
N TYR A 177 18.08 -11.52 -1.27
CA TYR A 177 18.51 -11.84 -2.63
C TYR A 177 19.35 -10.71 -3.23
N THR A 178 20.66 -10.77 -3.00
CA THR A 178 21.60 -9.78 -3.54
C THR A 178 21.75 -9.89 -5.06
N ILE A 179 22.37 -8.91 -5.70
CA ILE A 179 22.66 -8.91 -7.15
C ILE A 179 23.47 -10.13 -7.61
N HIS A 180 24.18 -10.81 -6.70
CA HIS A 180 24.96 -12.00 -7.02
C HIS A 180 24.16 -13.30 -6.93
N THR A 181 23.02 -13.30 -6.22
CA THR A 181 22.17 -14.49 -6.07
C THR A 181 21.54 -14.92 -7.39
N LYS A 182 21.41 -16.24 -7.57
CA LYS A 182 20.86 -16.81 -8.81
C LYS A 182 19.40 -16.42 -9.00
N GLU A 183 18.57 -16.46 -7.95
CA GLU A 183 17.16 -16.06 -8.08
C GLU A 183 17.02 -14.61 -8.51
N ARG A 184 17.78 -13.67 -7.91
CA ARG A 184 17.72 -12.24 -8.29
C ARG A 184 18.13 -12.03 -9.75
N LYS A 185 19.19 -12.71 -10.21
CA LYS A 185 19.63 -12.66 -11.61
C LYS A 185 18.56 -13.18 -12.55
N GLN A 186 17.90 -14.29 -12.20
CA GLN A 186 16.80 -14.85 -12.99
C GLN A 186 15.60 -13.91 -13.03
N ALA A 187 15.16 -13.40 -11.88
CA ALA A 187 14.07 -12.42 -11.79
C ALA A 187 14.34 -11.19 -12.67
N ASN A 188 15.53 -10.61 -12.56
CA ASN A 188 15.92 -9.44 -13.37
C ASN A 188 15.99 -9.78 -14.87
N LEU A 189 16.54 -10.94 -15.23
CA LEU A 189 16.63 -11.38 -16.62
C LEU A 189 15.23 -11.50 -17.24
N TYR A 190 14.31 -12.18 -16.57
CA TYR A 190 12.97 -12.43 -17.10
C TYR A 190 12.09 -11.18 -17.06
N SER A 191 12.24 -10.32 -16.04
CA SER A 191 11.60 -9.01 -16.02
C SER A 191 12.05 -8.13 -17.20
N ASN A 192 13.36 -8.06 -17.47
CA ASN A 192 13.89 -7.32 -18.62
C ASN A 192 13.41 -7.91 -19.94
N LYS A 193 13.48 -9.23 -20.11
CA LYS A 193 12.99 -9.90 -21.33
C LYS A 193 11.50 -9.66 -21.56
N SER A 194 10.68 -9.69 -20.51
CA SER A 194 9.25 -9.38 -20.64
C SER A 194 9.03 -7.97 -21.20
N ARG A 195 9.75 -6.97 -20.66
CA ARG A 195 9.72 -5.59 -21.17
C ARG A 195 10.20 -5.50 -22.63
N ASP A 196 11.30 -6.19 -22.97
CA ASP A 196 11.84 -6.19 -24.33
C ASP A 196 10.86 -6.81 -25.34
N CYS A 197 10.20 -7.93 -24.99
CA CYS A 197 9.12 -8.51 -25.80
C CYS A 197 7.96 -7.52 -25.97
N LEU A 198 7.53 -6.84 -24.90
CA LEU A 198 6.45 -5.87 -24.94
C LEU A 198 6.79 -4.67 -25.85
N MET A 199 8.03 -4.18 -25.82
CA MET A 199 8.51 -3.13 -26.72
C MET A 199 8.52 -3.61 -28.19
N ALA A 200 8.76 -4.90 -28.43
CA ALA A 200 8.63 -5.53 -29.73
C ALA A 200 7.18 -5.87 -30.13
N ARG A 201 6.19 -5.49 -29.30
CA ARG A 201 4.75 -5.81 -29.45
C ARG A 201 4.41 -7.29 -29.43
N ASP A 202 5.27 -8.12 -28.83
CA ASP A 202 5.03 -9.53 -28.61
C ASP A 202 4.53 -9.76 -27.18
N THR A 203 3.22 -9.61 -27.00
CA THR A 203 2.55 -9.74 -25.69
C THR A 203 2.62 -11.18 -25.15
N LEU A 204 2.64 -12.20 -26.03
CA LEU A 204 2.71 -13.59 -25.60
C LEU A 204 4.10 -13.90 -25.03
N CYS A 205 5.16 -13.51 -25.74
CA CYS A 205 6.54 -13.56 -25.23
C CYS A 205 6.68 -12.80 -23.90
N ALA A 206 6.04 -11.63 -23.79
CA ALA A 206 6.07 -10.84 -22.56
C ALA A 206 5.44 -11.60 -21.38
N LEU A 207 4.26 -12.21 -21.58
CA LEU A 207 3.54 -13.01 -20.59
C LEU A 207 4.34 -14.25 -20.17
N GLU A 208 4.88 -15.00 -21.13
CA GLU A 208 5.69 -16.19 -20.85
C GLU A 208 6.93 -15.88 -20.01
N ASN A 209 7.54 -14.71 -20.19
CA ASN A 209 8.68 -14.30 -19.37
C ASN A 209 8.24 -13.90 -17.95
N LEU A 210 7.05 -13.33 -17.74
CA LEU A 210 6.55 -13.05 -16.39
C LEU A 210 6.38 -14.33 -15.57
N TYR A 211 5.92 -15.44 -16.18
CA TYR A 211 5.81 -16.74 -15.51
C TYR A 211 7.16 -17.37 -15.14
N LYS A 212 8.27 -16.90 -15.73
CA LYS A 212 9.62 -17.38 -15.41
C LYS A 212 10.26 -16.62 -14.25
N ILE A 213 9.63 -15.55 -13.75
CA ILE A 213 10.09 -14.83 -12.56
C ILE A 213 9.88 -15.74 -11.32
N PRO A 214 10.91 -15.99 -10.50
CA PRO A 214 10.78 -16.81 -9.29
C PRO A 214 9.67 -16.31 -8.36
N GLU A 215 8.90 -17.21 -7.76
CA GLU A 215 7.81 -16.88 -6.81
C GLU A 215 8.30 -16.00 -5.65
N SER A 216 9.54 -16.21 -5.19
CA SER A 216 10.16 -15.39 -4.13
C SER A 216 10.26 -13.90 -4.48
N HIS A 217 10.18 -13.53 -5.75
CA HIS A 217 10.23 -12.16 -6.26
C HIS A 217 8.85 -11.62 -6.68
N GLN A 218 7.78 -12.37 -6.43
CA GLN A 218 6.39 -11.99 -6.67
C GLN A 218 5.73 -11.54 -5.35
N ILE A 219 6.32 -10.54 -4.68
CA ILE A 219 5.98 -10.14 -3.30
C ILE A 219 4.68 -9.31 -3.16
N ASP A 220 4.09 -8.90 -4.28
CA ASP A 220 2.94 -7.99 -4.42
C ASP A 220 2.05 -8.43 -5.61
N LEU A 221 0.89 -7.81 -5.81
CA LEU A 221 0.02 -8.09 -6.97
C LEU A 221 0.53 -7.54 -8.30
N GLN A 222 1.65 -6.83 -8.32
CA GLN A 222 2.13 -6.16 -9.53
C GLN A 222 2.34 -7.16 -10.69
N ILE A 223 3.03 -8.27 -10.42
CA ILE A 223 3.32 -9.29 -11.44
C ILE A 223 2.04 -10.03 -11.84
N SER A 224 1.20 -10.43 -10.88
CA SER A 224 -0.11 -11.05 -11.14
C SER A 224 -1.00 -10.18 -12.02
N THR A 225 -1.13 -8.90 -11.67
CA THR A 225 -1.92 -7.92 -12.44
C THR A 225 -1.36 -7.73 -13.85
N GLN A 226 -0.03 -7.68 -14.01
CA GLN A 226 0.59 -7.60 -15.34
C GLN A 226 0.30 -8.83 -16.20
N LYS A 227 0.39 -10.04 -15.62
CA LYS A 227 0.05 -11.28 -16.34
C LYS A 227 -1.41 -11.27 -16.80
N ILE A 228 -2.35 -10.91 -15.92
CA ILE A 228 -3.78 -10.81 -16.23
C ILE A 228 -4.03 -9.79 -17.35
N ASN A 229 -3.40 -8.60 -17.27
CA ASN A 229 -3.54 -7.56 -18.29
C ASN A 229 -2.97 -8.00 -19.65
N PHE A 230 -1.83 -8.69 -19.68
CA PHE A 230 -1.28 -9.23 -20.93
C PHE A 230 -2.16 -10.34 -21.50
N ALA A 231 -2.68 -11.21 -20.64
CA ALA A 231 -3.58 -12.28 -21.05
C ALA A 231 -4.89 -11.74 -21.64
N PHE A 232 -5.45 -10.67 -21.06
CA PHE A 232 -6.65 -10.01 -21.59
C PHE A 232 -6.47 -9.52 -23.03
N ILE A 233 -5.26 -9.04 -23.39
CA ILE A 233 -4.93 -8.60 -24.75
C ILE A 233 -4.80 -9.79 -25.73
N LEU A 234 -4.41 -10.96 -25.23
CA LEU A 234 -4.10 -12.14 -26.04
C LEU A 234 -5.33 -12.98 -26.42
N GLY A 235 -6.50 -12.69 -25.84
CA GLY A 235 -7.77 -13.35 -26.14
C GLY A 235 -8.33 -14.15 -24.96
N GLU A 236 -9.60 -14.54 -25.09
CA GLU A 236 -10.41 -15.09 -24.01
C GLU A 236 -9.85 -16.39 -23.42
N ASP A 237 -9.41 -17.33 -24.25
CA ASP A 237 -8.86 -18.62 -23.79
C ASP A 237 -7.64 -18.45 -22.88
N ILE A 238 -6.68 -17.62 -23.32
CA ILE A 238 -5.46 -17.33 -22.55
C ILE A 238 -5.80 -16.53 -21.30
N PHE A 239 -6.73 -15.59 -21.41
CA PHE A 239 -7.20 -14.79 -20.29
C PHE A 239 -7.79 -15.65 -19.17
N GLN A 240 -8.72 -16.55 -19.50
CA GLN A 240 -9.35 -17.43 -18.52
C GLN A 240 -8.36 -18.40 -17.88
N GLU A 241 -7.42 -18.95 -18.65
CA GLU A 241 -6.36 -19.81 -18.11
C GLU A 241 -5.46 -19.07 -17.12
N VAL A 242 -5.02 -17.86 -17.47
CA VAL A 242 -4.18 -17.02 -16.62
C VAL A 242 -4.93 -16.59 -15.37
N LEU A 243 -6.18 -16.16 -15.49
CA LEU A 243 -6.99 -15.73 -14.36
C LEU A 243 -7.21 -16.87 -13.35
N TYR A 244 -7.48 -18.08 -13.84
CA TYR A 244 -7.61 -19.27 -12.98
C TYR A 244 -6.29 -19.60 -12.27
N LYS A 245 -5.15 -19.55 -12.97
CA LYS A 245 -3.82 -19.79 -12.36
C LYS A 245 -3.47 -18.76 -11.28
N GLU A 246 -3.74 -17.48 -11.53
CA GLU A 246 -3.49 -16.42 -10.55
C GLU A 246 -4.44 -16.53 -9.36
N TYR A 247 -5.71 -16.92 -9.56
CA TYR A 247 -6.65 -17.23 -8.48
C TYR A 247 -6.15 -18.36 -7.56
N LEU A 248 -5.64 -19.47 -8.13
CA LEU A 248 -5.14 -20.58 -7.31
C LEU A 248 -3.86 -20.24 -6.51
N SER A 249 -3.05 -19.32 -7.02
CA SER A 249 -1.74 -18.99 -6.46
C SER A 249 -1.76 -17.75 -5.56
N ASN A 250 -2.81 -16.92 -5.63
CA ASN A 250 -2.87 -15.63 -4.96
C ASN A 250 -4.14 -15.48 -4.11
N GLN A 251 -3.98 -15.28 -2.81
CA GLN A 251 -5.09 -15.10 -1.86
C GLN A 251 -5.58 -13.64 -1.76
N SER A 252 -5.51 -12.90 -2.86
CA SER A 252 -5.95 -11.50 -2.87
C SER A 252 -7.45 -11.40 -3.13
N PRO A 253 -8.20 -10.64 -2.31
CA PRO A 253 -9.60 -10.33 -2.57
C PRO A 253 -9.84 -9.70 -3.95
N PHE A 254 -8.85 -9.00 -4.51
CA PHE A 254 -8.94 -8.41 -5.84
C PHE A 254 -8.86 -9.48 -6.95
N ILE A 255 -8.00 -10.49 -6.77
CA ILE A 255 -7.91 -11.60 -7.72
C ILE A 255 -9.17 -12.48 -7.62
N ASP A 256 -9.66 -12.73 -6.40
CA ASP A 256 -10.95 -13.39 -6.18
C ASP A 256 -12.10 -12.64 -6.87
N TYR A 257 -12.15 -11.32 -6.72
CA TYR A 257 -13.11 -10.46 -7.40
C TYR A 257 -13.06 -10.67 -8.92
N LEU A 258 -11.88 -10.52 -9.53
CA LEU A 258 -11.73 -10.66 -10.98
C LEU A 258 -12.14 -12.05 -11.44
N TYR A 259 -11.66 -13.10 -10.78
CA TYR A 259 -11.98 -14.49 -11.13
C TYR A 259 -13.49 -14.74 -11.11
N TYR A 260 -14.17 -14.41 -10.01
CA TYR A 260 -15.61 -14.65 -9.92
C TYR A 260 -16.44 -13.71 -10.81
N TYR A 261 -15.94 -12.51 -11.11
CA TYR A 261 -16.57 -11.56 -12.04
C TYR A 261 -16.62 -12.14 -13.45
N PHE A 262 -15.48 -12.59 -13.97
CA PHE A 262 -15.39 -13.15 -15.32
C PHE A 262 -15.95 -14.58 -15.46
N GLN A 263 -16.30 -15.23 -14.35
CA GLN A 263 -16.99 -16.53 -14.31
C GLN A 263 -18.49 -16.41 -14.06
N ASP A 264 -19.03 -15.18 -13.98
CA ASP A 264 -20.44 -14.90 -13.64
C ASP A 264 -20.93 -15.59 -12.34
N SER A 265 -20.03 -15.80 -11.38
CA SER A 265 -20.33 -16.52 -10.13
C SER A 265 -20.94 -15.58 -9.09
N SER A 266 -22.23 -15.26 -9.25
CA SER A 266 -22.96 -14.31 -8.40
C SER A 266 -22.91 -14.60 -6.88
N ILE A 267 -22.87 -15.88 -6.49
CA ILE A 267 -22.80 -16.30 -5.08
C ILE A 267 -21.43 -15.98 -4.47
N GLU A 268 -20.35 -16.27 -5.19
CA GLU A 268 -18.99 -16.05 -4.71
C GLU A 268 -18.63 -14.56 -4.75
N LEU A 269 -19.04 -13.84 -5.80
CA LEU A 269 -18.95 -12.38 -5.87
C LEU A 269 -19.62 -11.69 -4.69
N LYS A 270 -20.79 -12.19 -4.24
CA LYS A 270 -21.46 -11.65 -3.06
C LYS A 270 -20.60 -11.75 -1.80
N LYS A 271 -19.80 -12.82 -1.65
CA LYS A 271 -18.89 -12.94 -0.51
C LYS A 271 -17.77 -11.89 -0.58
N VAL A 272 -17.22 -11.65 -1.77
CA VAL A 272 -16.22 -10.62 -2.00
C VAL A 272 -16.78 -9.22 -1.68
N TYR A 273 -17.98 -8.91 -2.17
CA TYR A 273 -18.65 -7.63 -1.90
C TYR A 273 -18.97 -7.43 -0.42
N ASN A 274 -19.45 -8.46 0.27
CA ASN A 274 -19.69 -8.40 1.71
C ASN A 274 -18.39 -8.10 2.47
N ASN A 275 -17.30 -8.80 2.13
CA ASN A 275 -16.00 -8.57 2.74
C ASN A 275 -15.49 -7.14 2.49
N LEU A 276 -15.59 -6.65 1.25
CA LEU A 276 -15.24 -5.27 0.92
C LEU A 276 -16.08 -4.28 1.74
N SER A 277 -17.39 -4.49 1.84
CA SER A 277 -18.30 -3.59 2.55
C SER A 277 -18.03 -3.52 4.04
N GLU A 278 -17.73 -4.66 4.67
CA GLU A 278 -17.31 -4.71 6.07
C GLU A 278 -16.01 -3.93 6.30
N ARG A 279 -15.08 -3.97 5.35
CA ARG A 279 -13.73 -3.38 5.51
C ARG A 279 -13.64 -1.91 5.09
N THR A 280 -14.50 -1.48 4.17
CA THR A 280 -14.57 -0.09 3.69
C THR A 280 -15.61 0.74 4.45
N GLY A 281 -16.65 0.10 4.98
CA GLY A 281 -17.86 0.76 5.47
C GLY A 281 -18.79 1.27 4.35
N GLU A 282 -18.42 1.08 3.08
CA GLU A 282 -19.13 1.63 1.93
C GLU A 282 -20.12 0.61 1.36
N ARG A 283 -21.43 0.81 1.60
CA ARG A 283 -22.46 -0.11 1.06
C ARG A 283 -22.97 0.32 -0.31
N ALA A 284 -23.20 1.61 -0.52
CA ALA A 284 -23.88 2.10 -1.72
C ALA A 284 -23.01 1.93 -2.98
N LEU A 285 -21.71 2.23 -2.88
CA LEU A 285 -20.79 2.05 -4.01
C LEU A 285 -20.56 0.57 -4.31
N ILE A 286 -20.51 -0.29 -3.29
CA ILE A 286 -20.36 -1.74 -3.47
C ILE A 286 -21.63 -2.35 -4.06
N ASP A 287 -22.81 -1.87 -3.67
CA ASP A 287 -24.04 -2.27 -4.34
C ASP A 287 -24.03 -1.86 -5.83
N SER A 288 -23.37 -0.74 -6.18
CA SER A 288 -23.19 -0.31 -7.58
C SER A 288 -22.19 -1.20 -8.36
N LEU A 289 -21.17 -1.74 -7.69
CA LEU A 289 -20.32 -2.81 -8.24
C LEU A 289 -21.15 -4.08 -8.50
N ARG A 290 -22.05 -4.44 -7.57
CA ARG A 290 -22.90 -5.62 -7.68
C ARG A 290 -23.89 -5.56 -8.86
N THR A 291 -24.34 -4.37 -9.25
CA THR A 291 -25.24 -4.20 -10.40
C THR A 291 -24.54 -4.19 -11.75
N GLY A 292 -23.21 -4.36 -11.79
CA GLY A 292 -22.43 -4.44 -13.04
C GLY A 292 -22.19 -3.11 -13.74
N ASN A 293 -22.56 -1.99 -13.11
CA ASN A 293 -22.35 -0.65 -13.68
C ASN A 293 -20.90 -0.18 -13.54
N TYR A 294 -20.11 -0.83 -12.69
CA TYR A 294 -18.74 -0.43 -12.37
C TYR A 294 -17.86 -1.65 -12.15
N MET A 295 -16.55 -1.51 -12.38
CA MET A 295 -15.54 -2.51 -12.06
C MET A 295 -14.59 -2.00 -10.96
N TRP A 296 -14.24 -2.87 -10.02
CA TRP A 296 -13.14 -2.58 -9.10
C TRP A 296 -11.81 -2.68 -9.87
N TYR A 297 -10.98 -1.64 -9.79
CA TYR A 297 -9.68 -1.58 -10.47
C TYR A 297 -8.53 -1.18 -9.53
#